data_AF-A0A9W4LRB0-F1
#
_entry.id   AF-A0A9W4LRB0-F1
#
_cell.length_a   1.000
_cell.length_b   1.000
_cell.length_c   1.000
_cell.angle_alpha   90.00
_cell.angle_beta   90.00
_cell.angle_gamma   90.00
#
_symmetry.space_group_name_H-M   'P 1'
#
loop_
_entity.id
_entity.type
_entity.pdbx_description
1 polymer ?
#
loop_
_entity_poly.entity_id
_entity_poly.type
_entity_poly.pdbx_seq_one_letter_code
_entity_poly.pdbx_strand_id
1 'polypeptide(L)'
;MLHRYWFSFSKTESPCILNTGCGVTAFSIDDAKKILEADLFPVYGNRQTVEITEDIDISKIEDGHIIGNMKPPIFRGIWFPLL
;
A
#
# COMPACT_ATOMS: atom_id res chain seq x y z
N MET A 1 4.85 7.80 -15.99
CA MET A 1 5.02 8.67 -14.80
C MET A 1 4.81 7.80 -13.56
N LEU A 2 5.27 8.20 -12.38
CA LEU A 2 4.96 7.48 -11.14
C LEU A 2 3.61 7.94 -10.58
N HIS A 3 2.78 6.98 -10.20
CA HIS A 3 1.46 7.16 -9.59
C HIS A 3 1.47 6.61 -8.17
N ARG A 4 0.62 7.18 -7.30
CA ARG A 4 0.45 6.73 -5.92
C ARG A 4 -0.84 5.92 -5.81
N TYR A 5 -0.69 4.65 -5.49
CA TYR A 5 -1.78 3.71 -5.33
C TYR A 5 -2.03 3.42 -3.86
N TRP A 6 -3.29 3.30 -3.50
CA TRP A 6 -3.73 2.73 -2.23
C TRP A 6 -4.48 1.42 -2.48
N PHE A 7 -3.99 0.35 -1.88
CA PHE A 7 -4.59 -0.98 -1.96
C PHE A 7 -5.31 -1.28 -0.65
N SER A 8 -6.61 -1.55 -0.74
CA SER A 8 -7.40 -2.09 0.36
C SER A 8 -7.53 -3.59 0.20
N PHE A 9 -7.29 -4.35 1.27
CA PHE A 9 -7.37 -5.81 1.25
C PHE A 9 -8.56 -6.34 2.05
N SER A 10 -8.89 -7.61 1.85
CA SER A 10 -9.81 -8.31 2.72
C SER A 10 -9.26 -8.33 4.16
N LYS A 11 -10.14 -7.96 5.11
CA LYS A 11 -9.79 -7.92 6.53
C LYS A 11 -9.76 -9.33 7.11
N THR A 12 -8.85 -9.55 8.05
CA THR A 12 -8.81 -10.76 8.89
C THR A 12 -9.25 -10.44 10.30
N GLU A 13 -9.74 -11.45 11.02
CA GLU A 13 -10.10 -11.34 12.44
C GLU A 13 -8.89 -10.99 13.31
N SER A 14 -7.71 -11.53 12.99
CA SER A 14 -6.47 -11.18 13.67
C SER A 14 -6.00 -9.76 13.28
N PRO A 15 -5.50 -8.97 14.25
CA PRO A 15 -4.85 -7.69 13.97
C PRO A 15 -3.71 -7.86 12.97
N CYS A 16 -3.78 -7.12 11.87
CA CYS A 16 -2.75 -7.09 10.84
C CYS A 16 -2.74 -5.72 10.20
N ILE A 17 -1.55 -5.19 9.88
CA ILE A 17 -1.42 -3.87 9.27
C ILE A 17 -2.09 -3.79 7.88
N LEU A 18 -2.19 -4.92 7.18
CA LEU A 18 -2.92 -5.01 5.91
C LEU A 18 -4.44 -4.85 6.07
N ASN A 19 -4.99 -4.88 7.28
CA ASN A 19 -6.38 -4.50 7.52
C ASN A 19 -6.61 -2.99 7.31
N THR A 20 -5.54 -2.17 7.38
CA THR A 20 -5.57 -0.73 7.08
C THR A 20 -5.40 -0.48 5.58
N GLY A 21 -4.46 -1.19 4.94
CA GLY A 21 -4.18 -1.09 3.51
C GLY A 21 -2.68 -1.12 3.22
N CYS A 22 -2.32 -0.83 1.97
CA CYS A 22 -0.94 -0.66 1.52
C CYS A 22 -0.83 0.48 0.51
N GLY A 23 0.14 1.36 0.75
CA GLY A 23 0.52 2.43 -0.15
C GLY A 23 1.68 2.00 -1.05
N VAL A 24 1.50 2.11 -2.37
CA VAL A 24 2.52 1.77 -3.36
C VAL A 24 2.69 2.93 -4.33
N THR A 25 3.93 3.26 -4.68
CA THR A 25 4.23 4.16 -5.79
C THR A 25 4.79 3.34 -6.94
N ALA A 26 4.18 3.42 -8.12
CA ALA A 26 4.51 2.57 -9.25
C ALA A 26 4.20 3.24 -10.59
N PHE A 27 4.66 2.66 -11.71
CA PHE A 27 4.38 3.18 -13.05
C PHE A 27 2.97 2.85 -13.55
N SER A 28 2.36 1.78 -13.03
CA SER A 28 1.02 1.32 -13.36
C SER A 28 0.49 0.41 -12.25
N ILE A 29 -0.79 0.05 -12.33
CA ILE A 29 -1.41 -0.94 -11.43
C ILE A 29 -0.68 -2.30 -11.53
N ASP A 30 -0.30 -2.74 -12.73
CA ASP A 30 0.41 -4.02 -12.90
C ASP A 30 1.82 -3.98 -12.31
N ASP A 31 2.50 -2.84 -12.44
CA ASP A 31 3.79 -2.61 -11.79
C ASP A 31 3.64 -2.62 -10.25
N ALA A 32 2.60 -1.98 -9.73
CA ALA A 32 2.29 -2.00 -8.31
C ALA A 32 2.01 -3.42 -7.78
N LYS A 33 1.22 -4.23 -8.51
CA LYS A 33 0.95 -5.62 -8.14
C LYS A 33 2.23 -6.47 -8.08
N LYS A 34 3.14 -6.30 -9.04
CA LYS A 34 4.45 -6.98 -9.02
C LYS A 34 5.27 -6.60 -7.79
N ILE A 35 5.24 -5.33 -7.40
CA ILE A 35 5.90 -4.87 -6.15
C ILE A 35 5.25 -5.53 -4.93
N LEU A 36 3.92 -5.61 -4.86
CA LEU A 36 3.23 -6.27 -3.75
C LEU A 36 3.59 -7.75 -3.64
N GLU A 37 3.63 -8.46 -4.77
CA GLU A 37 4.01 -9.87 -4.84
C GLU A 37 5.47 -10.11 -4.42
N ALA A 38 6.38 -9.21 -4.80
CA ALA A 38 7.80 -9.33 -4.49
C ALA A 38 8.16 -8.93 -3.06
N ASP A 39 7.54 -7.87 -2.53
CA ASP A 39 8.01 -7.20 -1.32
C ASP A 39 7.02 -7.32 -0.14
N LEU A 40 5.69 -7.25 -0.40
CA LEU A 40 4.68 -7.23 0.67
C LEU A 40 4.25 -8.63 1.11
N PHE A 41 3.84 -9.46 0.16
CA PHE A 41 3.24 -10.77 0.44
C PHE A 41 4.21 -11.79 1.07
N PRO A 42 5.53 -11.76 0.82
CA PRO A 42 6.47 -12.60 1.57
C PRO A 42 6.53 -12.27 3.07
N VAL A 43 6.19 -11.03 3.45
CA VAL A 43 6.24 -10.56 4.85
C VAL A 43 4.91 -10.78 5.57
N TYR A 44 3.79 -10.43 4.92
CA TYR A 44 2.47 -10.39 5.57
C TYR A 44 1.48 -11.46 5.08
N GLY A 45 1.90 -12.28 4.11
CA GLY A 45 1.04 -13.24 3.42
C GLY A 45 0.21 -12.59 2.30
N ASN A 46 -0.19 -13.42 1.35
CA ASN A 46 -1.04 -13.02 0.23
C ASN A 46 -2.46 -12.65 0.73
N ARG A 47 -3.01 -11.56 0.21
CA ARG A 47 -4.39 -11.12 0.46
C ARG A 47 -5.11 -10.71 -0.79
N GLN A 48 -6.42 -10.96 -0.80
CA GLN A 48 -7.30 -10.48 -1.85
C GLN A 48 -7.38 -8.95 -1.79
N THR A 49 -7.05 -8.29 -2.90
CA THR A 49 -7.31 -6.86 -3.09
C THR A 49 -8.81 -6.64 -3.30
N VAL A 50 -9.40 -5.76 -2.51
CA VAL A 50 -10.83 -5.40 -2.56
C VAL A 50 -11.02 -4.12 -3.36
N GLU A 51 -10.14 -3.15 -3.19
CA GLU A 51 -10.21 -1.84 -3.84
C GLU A 51 -8.81 -1.31 -4.12
N ILE A 52 -8.69 -0.55 -5.21
CA ILE A 52 -7.47 0.16 -5.58
C ILE A 52 -7.85 1.60 -5.88
N THR A 53 -7.25 2.55 -5.16
CA THR A 53 -7.37 3.98 -5.45
C THR A 53 -6.10 4.46 -6.12
N GLU A 54 -6.20 4.97 -7.35
CA GLU A 54 -5.11 5.58 -8.10
C GLU A 54 -5.01 7.08 -7.82
N ASP A 55 -3.77 7.60 -7.89
CA ASP A 55 -3.42 9.00 -7.64
C ASP A 55 -3.97 9.55 -6.33
N ILE A 56 -3.86 8.74 -5.28
CA ILE A 56 -4.30 9.15 -3.94
C ILE A 56 -3.55 10.40 -3.48
N ASP A 57 -4.32 11.36 -2.99
CA ASP A 57 -3.79 12.55 -2.35
C ASP A 57 -3.45 12.25 -0.89
N ILE A 58 -2.17 12.00 -0.63
CA ILE A 58 -1.65 11.65 0.69
C ILE A 58 -1.90 12.74 1.73
N SER A 59 -2.04 14.01 1.31
CA SER A 59 -2.38 15.10 2.24
C SER A 59 -3.77 14.96 2.86
N LYS A 60 -4.64 14.14 2.26
CA LYS A 60 -5.99 13.84 2.75
C LYS A 60 -6.06 12.61 3.64
N ILE A 61 -4.93 11.94 3.89
CA ILE A 61 -4.89 10.82 4.82
C ILE A 61 -4.89 11.40 6.24
N GLU A 62 -6.06 11.38 6.89
CA GLU A 62 -6.26 11.91 8.25
C GLU A 62 -5.73 10.99 9.36
N ASP A 63 -5.33 9.76 9.02
CA ASP A 63 -4.85 8.78 9.99
C ASP A 63 -3.36 8.99 10.31
N GLY A 64 -3.09 9.57 11.48
CA GLY A 64 -1.73 9.78 11.98
C GLY A 64 -0.89 8.51 12.11
N HIS A 65 -1.52 7.32 12.21
CA HIS A 65 -0.80 6.05 12.20
C HIS A 65 -0.20 5.71 10.83
N ILE A 66 -0.78 6.20 9.74
CA ILE A 66 -0.25 6.02 8.38
C ILE A 66 0.97 6.93 8.18
N ILE A 67 0.87 8.21 8.55
CA ILE A 67 1.95 9.19 8.40
C ILE A 67 3.19 8.81 9.23
N GLY A 68 2.99 8.28 10.44
CA GLY A 68 4.09 7.82 11.29
C GLY A 68 4.79 6.55 10.79
N ASN A 69 4.18 5.82 9.84
CA ASN A 69 4.63 4.52 9.37
C ASN A 69 4.77 4.46 7.84
N MET A 70 5.28 5.54 7.23
CA MET A 70 5.46 5.61 5.77
C MET A 70 6.84 6.08 5.30
N LYS A 71 7.27 5.60 4.12
CA LYS A 71 8.43 6.12 3.35
C LYS A 71 7.97 7.29 2.47
N PRO A 72 8.89 8.13 1.95
CA PRO A 72 8.51 9.16 0.97
C PRO A 72 7.81 8.55 -0.25
N PRO A 73 6.57 8.97 -0.58
CA PRO A 73 5.73 8.34 -1.60
C PRO A 73 6.10 8.77 -3.03
N ILE A 74 7.26 9.40 -3.21
CA ILE A 74 7.77 9.88 -4.50
C ILE A 74 8.68 8.85 -5.19
N PHE A 75 9.14 7.84 -4.44
CA PHE A 75 10.01 6.78 -4.96
C PHE A 75 9.18 5.54 -5.27
N ARG A 76 9.52 4.84 -6.36
CA ARG A 76 8.88 3.58 -6.71
C ARG A 76 9.10 2.54 -5.59
N GLY A 77 8.04 1.87 -5.19
CA GLY A 77 8.05 0.87 -4.11
C GLY A 77 6.90 1.06 -3.13
N ILE A 78 6.90 0.25 -2.08
CA ILE A 78 5.94 0.35 -0.98
C ILE A 78 6.32 1.55 -0.11
N TRP A 79 5.41 2.51 0.01
CA TRP A 79 5.56 3.64 0.91
C TRP A 79 4.75 3.47 2.20
N PHE A 80 3.76 2.59 2.25
CA PHE A 80 3.10 2.18 3.50
C PHE A 80 2.67 0.71 3.42
N PRO A 81 2.82 -0.09 4.48
CA PRO A 81 3.54 0.22 5.71
C PRO A 81 5.06 0.30 5.51
N LEU A 82 5.80 0.79 6.50
CA LEU A 82 7.25 0.56 6.53
C LEU A 82 7.51 -0.95 6.65
N LEU A 83 8.00 -1.53 5.55
CA LEU A 83 8.68 -2.83 5.52
C LEU A 83 10.10 -2.70 6.03
#